data_AF-A0A5C8RTI3-F1
#
_entry.id   AF-A0A5C8RTI3-F1
#
_cell.length_a   1.000
_cell.length_b   1.000
_cell.length_c   1.000
_cell.angle_alpha   90.00
_cell.angle_beta   90.00
_cell.angle_gamma   90.00
#
_symmetry.space_group_name_H-M   'P 1'
#
loop_
_entity.id
_entity.type
_entity.pdbx_description
1 polymer ?
#
loop_
_entity_poly.entity_id
_entity_poly.type
_entity_poly.pdbx_seq_one_letter_code
_entity_poly.pdbx_strand_id
1 'polypeptide(L)'
;MNVTVPIPDDLARRLAADGGDLGRRALEAFAVEEFRAGRLTQAELRALLGFGTRAALDAFLKARDVFVAYDVPDLDADRRDLDRLGL
;
A
#
# COMPACT_ATOMS: atom_id res chain seq x y z
N MET A 1 -3.76 11.85 -11.47
CA MET A 1 -3.10 13.14 -11.15
C MET A 1 -1.64 12.84 -10.86
N ASN A 2 -0.70 13.68 -11.31
CA ASN A 2 0.73 13.49 -11.04
C ASN A 2 1.21 14.53 -10.02
N VAL A 3 1.91 14.08 -8.97
CA VAL A 3 2.48 14.95 -7.94
C VAL A 3 4.00 14.83 -8.02
N THR A 4 4.70 15.95 -8.22
CA THR A 4 6.16 15.98 -8.33
C THR A 4 6.75 16.67 -7.10
N VAL A 5 7.67 15.99 -6.41
CA VAL A 5 8.38 16.53 -5.24
C VAL A 5 9.86 16.67 -5.59
N PRO A 6 10.40 17.89 -5.69
CA PRO A 6 11.82 18.09 -5.98
C PRO A 6 12.67 17.69 -4.78
N ILE A 7 13.69 16.85 -5.02
CA ILE A 7 14.68 16.42 -4.04
C ILE A 7 16.06 16.79 -4.59
N PRO A 8 16.97 17.38 -3.78
CA PRO A 8 18.35 17.62 -4.20
C PRO A 8 19.06 16.36 -4.69
N ASP A 9 19.84 16.46 -5.77
CA ASP A 9 20.46 15.32 -6.47
C ASP A 9 21.41 14.50 -5.60
N ASP A 10 22.09 15.13 -4.64
CA ASP A 10 22.95 14.45 -3.68
C ASP A 10 22.14 13.54 -2.73
N LEU A 11 20.98 14.02 -2.27
CA LEU A 11 20.05 13.24 -1.46
C LEU A 11 19.38 12.15 -2.29
N ALA A 12 18.91 12.47 -3.50
CA ALA A 12 18.25 11.50 -4.38
C ALA A 12 19.18 10.31 -4.69
N ARG A 13 20.46 10.57 -5.00
CA ARG A 13 21.47 9.53 -5.23
C ARG A 13 21.72 8.67 -3.99
N ARG A 14 21.79 9.28 -2.80
CA ARG A 14 21.97 8.54 -1.54
C ARG A 14 20.76 7.68 -1.22
N LEU A 15 19.54 8.18 -1.44
CA LEU A 15 18.30 7.45 -1.16
C LEU A 15 18.04 6.32 -2.16
N ALA A 16 18.51 6.46 -3.40
CA ALA A 16 18.46 5.43 -4.43
C ALA A 16 19.61 4.40 -4.34
N ALA A 17 20.58 4.61 -3.44
CA ALA A 17 21.78 3.77 -3.34
C ALA A 17 21.47 2.30 -3.03
N ASP A 18 20.35 2.04 -2.35
CA ASP A 18 19.88 0.69 -2.02
C ASP A 18 19.22 -0.04 -3.22
N GLY A 19 19.23 0.57 -4.41
CA GLY A 19 18.75 -0.04 -5.66
C GLY A 19 17.22 -0.13 -5.80
N GLY A 20 16.46 0.41 -4.84
CA GLY A 20 15.00 0.45 -4.89
C GLY A 20 14.46 1.63 -5.70
N ASP A 21 13.27 1.46 -6.28
CA ASP A 21 12.52 2.56 -6.90
C ASP A 21 12.08 3.56 -5.81
N LEU A 22 12.72 4.74 -5.81
CA LEU A 22 12.46 5.82 -4.86
C LEU A 22 11.02 6.34 -4.97
N GLY A 23 10.48 6.40 -6.19
CA GLY A 23 9.10 6.84 -6.44
C GLY A 23 8.10 5.85 -5.86
N ARG A 24 8.32 4.55 -6.07
CA ARG A 24 7.50 3.50 -5.47
C ARG A 24 7.52 3.55 -3.95
N ARG A 25 8.72 3.68 -3.35
CA ARG A 25 8.87 3.82 -1.89
C ARG A 25 8.16 5.05 -1.35
N ALA A 26 8.27 6.19 -2.03
CA ALA A 26 7.60 7.43 -1.64
C ALA A 26 6.07 7.28 -1.69
N LEU A 27 5.53 6.67 -2.75
CA LEU A 27 4.11 6.40 -2.89
C LEU A 27 3.61 5.46 -1.79
N GLU A 28 4.35 4.38 -1.51
CA GLU A 28 4.02 3.43 -0.45
C GLU A 28 3.99 4.08 0.93
N ALA A 29 4.99 4.90 1.25
CA ALA A 29 5.05 5.62 2.52
C ALA A 29 3.88 6.61 2.65
N PHE A 30 3.63 7.41 1.61
CA PHE A 30 2.50 8.34 1.58
C PHE A 30 1.17 7.62 1.79
N ALA A 31 0.91 6.56 1.02
CA ALA A 31 -0.35 5.82 1.08
C ALA A 31 -0.60 5.21 2.47
N VAL A 32 0.44 4.71 3.14
CA VAL A 32 0.34 4.19 4.50
C VAL A 32 -0.03 5.28 5.51
N GLU A 33 0.56 6.46 5.40
CA GLU A 33 0.24 7.58 6.30
C GLU A 33 -1.18 8.09 6.10
N GLU A 34 -1.66 8.20 4.86
CA GLU A 34 -3.04 8.58 4.56
C GLU A 34 -4.06 7.55 5.08
N PHE A 35 -3.71 6.27 5.00
CA PHE A 35 -4.50 5.18 5.57
C PHE A 35 -4.52 5.22 7.10
N ARG A 36 -3.36 5.41 7.76
CA ARG A 36 -3.27 5.60 9.22
C ARG A 36 -4.09 6.79 9.69
N ALA A 37 -4.16 7.85 8.89
CA ALA A 37 -4.96 9.03 9.17
C ALA A 37 -6.46 8.86 8.85
N GLY A 38 -6.90 7.69 8.38
CA GLY A 38 -8.30 7.41 8.03
C GLY A 38 -8.81 8.14 6.78
N ARG A 39 -7.90 8.73 5.98
CA ARG A 39 -8.25 9.44 4.74
C ARG A 39 -8.35 8.51 3.53
N LEU A 40 -7.67 7.37 3.59
CA LEU A 40 -7.84 6.27 2.64
C LEU A 40 -8.55 5.10 3.32
N THR A 41 -9.52 4.53 2.61
CA THR A 41 -10.07 3.22 2.94
C THR A 41 -9.10 2.11 2.51
N GLN A 42 -9.28 0.91 3.07
CA GLN A 42 -8.47 -0.25 2.68
C GLN A 42 -8.62 -0.61 1.20
N ALA A 43 -9.81 -0.42 0.63
CA ALA A 43 -10.07 -0.67 -0.78
C ALA A 43 -9.32 0.31 -1.69
N GLU A 44 -9.32 1.60 -1.33
CA GLU A 44 -8.57 2.63 -2.05
C GLU A 44 -7.06 2.42 -1.93
N LEU A 45 -6.57 2.08 -0.74
CA LEU A 45 -5.18 1.74 -0.51
C LEU A 45 -4.74 0.54 -1.37
N ARG A 46 -5.58 -0.51 -1.44
CA ARG A 46 -5.32 -1.70 -2.26
C ARG A 46 -5.17 -1.33 -3.74
N ALA A 47 -6.11 -0.54 -4.24
CA ALA A 47 -6.12 -0.09 -5.62
C ALA A 47 -4.91 0.83 -5.93
N LEU A 48 -4.59 1.75 -5.02
CA LEU A 48 -3.47 2.70 -5.17
C LEU A 48 -2.12 1.99 -5.26
N LEU A 49 -1.91 0.94 -4.46
CA LEU A 49 -0.65 0.19 -4.43
C LEU A 49 -0.61 -0.99 -5.40
N GLY A 50 -1.73 -1.28 -6.08
CA GLY A 50 -1.85 -2.32 -7.10
C GLY A 50 -1.85 -3.75 -6.54
N PHE A 51 -2.31 -3.94 -5.30
CA PHE A 51 -2.39 -5.29 -4.72
C PHE A 51 -3.59 -6.06 -5.28
N GLY A 52 -3.35 -7.27 -5.78
CA GLY A 52 -4.40 -8.12 -6.35
C GLY A 52 -5.40 -8.63 -5.31
N THR A 53 -4.94 -8.87 -4.07
CA THR A 53 -5.76 -9.43 -3.00
C THR A 53 -5.63 -8.61 -1.72
N ARG A 54 -6.65 -8.70 -0.86
CA ARG A 54 -6.60 -8.15 0.49
C ARG A 54 -5.44 -8.73 1.30
N ALA A 55 -5.22 -10.04 1.21
CA ALA A 55 -4.12 -10.73 1.90
C ALA A 55 -2.75 -10.17 1.53
N ALA A 56 -2.51 -9.81 0.25
CA ALA A 56 -1.27 -9.20 -0.17
C ALA A 56 -1.09 -7.79 0.44
N LEU A 57 -2.16 -6.99 0.49
CA LEU A 57 -2.14 -5.70 1.17
C LEU A 57 -1.90 -5.85 2.68
N ASP A 58 -2.55 -6.81 3.33
CA ASP A 58 -2.41 -7.06 4.76
C ASP A 58 -0.97 -7.47 5.12
N ALA A 59 -0.33 -8.34 4.33
CA ALA A 59 1.08 -8.68 4.49
C ALA A 59 1.99 -7.45 4.36
N PHE A 60 1.71 -6.57 3.39
CA PHE A 60 2.43 -5.32 3.20
C PHE A 60 2.28 -4.35 4.39
N LEU A 61 1.08 -4.24 4.95
CA LEU A 61 0.77 -3.40 6.10
C LEU A 61 1.46 -3.92 7.38
N LYS A 62 1.40 -5.23 7.61
CA LYS A 62 2.08 -5.89 8.73
C LYS A 62 3.59 -5.70 8.71
N ALA A 63 4.22 -5.74 7.52
CA ALA A 63 5.64 -5.46 7.36
C ALA A 63 6.05 -4.02 7.74
N ARG A 64 5.08 -3.12 7.95
CA ARG A 64 5.27 -1.71 8.35
C ARG A 64 4.63 -1.40 9.71
N ASP A 65 4.39 -2.43 10.51
CA ASP A 65 3.74 -2.34 11.83
C ASP A 65 2.38 -1.61 11.77
N VAL A 66 1.65 -1.78 10.67
CA VAL A 66 0.26 -1.35 10.53
C VAL A 66 -0.61 -2.60 10.71
N PHE A 67 -1.28 -2.69 11.85
CA PHE A 67 -2.21 -3.79 12.13
C PHE A 67 -3.63 -3.31 11.89
N VAL A 68 -4.31 -3.93 10.92
CA VAL A 68 -5.73 -3.67 10.65
C VAL A 68 -6.54 -4.75 11.36
N ALA A 69 -7.59 -4.34 12.08
CA ALA A 69 -8.53 -5.29 12.67
C ALA A 69 -9.19 -6.10 11.56
N TYR A 70 -9.35 -7.41 11.79
CA TYR A 70 -10.04 -8.31 10.88
C TYR A 70 -11.44 -8.62 11.43
N ASP A 71 -12.48 -8.34 10.65
CA ASP A 71 -13.87 -8.55 11.05
C ASP A 71 -14.67 -9.48 10.10
N VAL A 72 -15.97 -9.61 10.34
CA VAL A 72 -16.85 -10.48 9.53
C VAL A 72 -17.06 -9.93 8.10
N PRO A 73 -17.35 -8.63 7.90
CA PRO A 73 -17.33 -8.02 6.57
C PRO A 73 -16.06 -8.29 5.77
N ASP A 74 -14.93 -8.32 6.45
CA ASP A 74 -13.63 -8.60 5.86
C ASP A 74 -13.54 -10.03 5.30
N LEU A 75 -14.05 -11.00 6.05
CA LEU A 75 -14.14 -12.40 5.62
C LEU A 75 -15.05 -12.57 4.39
N ASP A 76 -16.16 -11.83 4.33
CA ASP A 76 -17.09 -11.87 3.19
C ASP A 76 -16.50 -11.19 1.95
N ALA A 77 -15.63 -10.19 2.12
CA ALA A 77 -14.86 -9.62 1.02
C ALA A 77 -13.84 -10.63 0.47
N ASP A 78 -13.13 -11.35 1.34
CA ASP A 78 -12.16 -12.37 0.93
C ASP A 78 -12.83 -13.53 0.17
N ARG A 79 -14.00 -14.00 0.64
CA ARG A 79 -14.80 -15.00 -0.09
C ARG A 79 -15.12 -14.57 -1.52
N ARG A 80 -15.58 -13.32 -1.70
CA ARG A 80 -15.89 -12.77 -3.03
C ARG A 80 -14.65 -12.66 -3.91
N ASP A 81 -13.49 -12.34 -3.33
CA ASP A 81 -12.23 -12.29 -4.07
C ASP A 81 -11.78 -13.70 -4.48
N LEU A 82 -11.96 -14.72 -3.64
CA LEU A 82 -11.68 -16.13 -3.98
C LEU A 82 -12.63 -16.66 -5.07
N ASP A 83 -13.94 -16.39 -4.96
CA ASP A 83 -14.93 -16.74 -5.98
C ASP A 83 -14.56 -16.13 -7.35
N ARG A 84 -14.07 -14.89 -7.37
CA ARG A 84 -13.61 -14.22 -8.61
C ARG A 84 -12.38 -14.90 -9.21
N LEU A 85 -11.53 -15.51 -8.38
CA LEU A 85 -10.34 -16.25 -8.80
C LEU A 85 -10.65 -17.72 -9.14
N GLY A 86 -11.87 -18.20 -8.89
CA GLY A 86 -12.30 -19.57 -9.17
C GLY A 86 -11.70 -20.61 -8.22
N LEU A 87 -11.37 -20.21 -6.98
CA LEU A 87 -10.80 -21.05 -5.93
C LEU A 87 -11.83 -21.39 -4.84
#